data_AF-A0A351SPP9-F1
#
_entry.id   AF-A0A351SPP9-F1
#
_cell.length_a   1.000
_cell.length_b   1.000
_cell.length_c   1.000
_cell.angle_alpha   90.00
_cell.angle_beta   90.00
_cell.angle_gamma   90.00
#
_symmetry.space_group_name_H-M   'P 1'
#
loop_
_entity.id
_entity.type
_entity.pdbx_description
1 polymer ?
#
loop_
_entity_poly.entity_id
_entity_poly.type
_entity_poly.pdbx_seq_one_letter_code
_entity_poly.pdbx_strand_id
1 'polypeptide(L)'
;ENFDNSTQVFNFPEKDDYAFYEVECSNGVTGSFDTMNWTFSRNDREKQTSCDVYFKKVNEDNEIYYKIMGNNETSKISKNKPDNNGLYRYRNISCSNVKDYSFDETTFDFKINEYEKNALCVVNFETDITLENSDRFTVYFDPQGGAVKTHSKIALKGGRYGSLPTPTFANHIFLGWFTDAGTEITNTNEVTIDSDIKLYAHWSEAPQVDVTLHALNKILGTDLIQSIDDYGTSYYFPSTSTNNYIKYANLYWRIIRINGDGSLRIVYDGDKIHDNGEVTKDRTIGASVWNSSNSNDNKYLGYMYGYENGIASTTRAQAISNSTNSNVKATLEKWYKENIVDDSYHNNVHDAIFCNDRSTSDEYGFGTIPTRYGASLRLLNEDGTAQSNPSPLLTCTYKADAFTVKDTERGNGSLDYPIGLLTMDEIFLIGGTGEGSYLNRGTSFWTSTPSRFDTTAKMMIAGSDTLEAEVTSTHSVVPVINLNPEYSSILVGDGSKENPYFVR
;
A
#
# COMPACT_ATOMS: atom_id res chain seq x y z
N GLU A 1 39.35 3.52 -32.50
CA GLU A 1 39.71 3.91 -33.89
C GLU A 1 38.80 5.04 -34.35
N ASN A 2 39.14 5.71 -35.46
CA ASN A 2 38.54 6.95 -35.98
C ASN A 2 37.00 6.91 -36.10
N PHE A 3 36.38 8.03 -35.72
CA PHE A 3 34.94 8.19 -35.48
C PHE A 3 34.22 8.85 -36.65
N ASP A 4 33.23 8.15 -37.23
CA ASP A 4 32.15 8.73 -38.02
C ASP A 4 30.79 8.34 -37.39
N ASN A 5 29.78 9.19 -37.60
CA ASN A 5 28.45 9.21 -36.97
C ASN A 5 27.69 7.87 -36.98
N SER A 6 27.85 7.07 -35.93
CA SER A 6 26.89 6.03 -35.59
C SER A 6 26.67 5.98 -34.07
N THR A 7 25.40 6.04 -33.68
CA THR A 7 24.87 5.73 -32.34
C THR A 7 25.63 4.54 -31.73
N GLN A 8 26.53 4.82 -30.78
CA GLN A 8 27.18 3.77 -30.01
C GLN A 8 26.18 3.26 -28.97
N VAL A 9 25.69 2.04 -29.18
CA VAL A 9 24.98 1.28 -28.14
C VAL A 9 26.05 0.81 -27.16
N PHE A 10 26.08 1.41 -25.98
CA PHE A 10 26.89 0.90 -24.89
C PHE A 10 26.06 -0.15 -24.15
N ASN A 11 26.54 -1.40 -24.11
CA ASN A 11 25.93 -2.45 -23.28
C ASN A 11 26.40 -2.27 -21.83
N PHE A 12 25.74 -1.40 -21.09
CA PHE A 12 25.91 -1.29 -19.64
C PHE A 12 25.09 -2.36 -18.91
N PRO A 13 25.52 -2.79 -17.71
CA PRO A 13 24.72 -3.71 -16.89
C PRO A 13 23.36 -3.10 -16.51
N GLU A 14 22.40 -3.94 -16.10
CA GLU A 14 21.04 -3.50 -15.75
C GLU A 14 21.05 -2.52 -14.56
N LYS A 15 20.32 -1.42 -14.71
CA LYS A 15 20.29 -0.29 -13.76
C LYS A 15 19.79 -0.69 -12.37
N ASP A 16 18.94 -1.72 -12.29
CA ASP A 16 18.34 -2.17 -11.03
C ASP A 16 19.32 -3.05 -10.22
N ASP A 17 20.31 -3.65 -10.88
CA ASP A 17 21.26 -4.59 -10.28
C ASP A 17 22.65 -3.97 -10.02
N TYR A 18 22.93 -2.77 -10.54
CA TYR A 18 24.27 -2.17 -10.52
C TYR A 18 24.24 -0.66 -10.27
N ALA A 19 25.14 -0.18 -9.42
CA ALA A 19 25.39 1.24 -9.20
C ALA A 19 26.64 1.68 -9.98
N PHE A 20 26.58 2.87 -10.58
CA PHE A 20 27.77 3.51 -11.19
C PHE A 20 28.83 3.75 -10.12
N TYR A 21 30.08 3.38 -10.41
CA TYR A 21 31.19 3.55 -9.49
C TYR A 21 32.12 4.68 -9.94
N GLU A 22 32.78 4.53 -11.09
CA GLU A 22 33.67 5.56 -11.64
C GLU A 22 33.88 5.41 -13.16
N VAL A 23 34.45 6.45 -13.78
CA VAL A 23 34.96 6.39 -15.16
C VAL A 23 36.45 6.72 -15.13
N GLU A 24 37.25 5.87 -15.75
CA GLU A 24 38.66 6.16 -16.02
C GLU A 24 38.88 6.29 -17.52
N CYS A 25 39.57 7.34 -17.95
CA CYS A 25 39.87 7.58 -19.36
C CYS A 25 41.36 7.79 -19.55
N SER A 26 41.91 7.26 -20.65
CA SER A 26 43.30 7.46 -21.02
C SER A 26 43.56 8.88 -21.55
N ASN A 27 44.85 9.26 -21.60
CA ASN A 27 45.31 10.49 -22.27
C ASN A 27 44.76 11.82 -21.71
N GLY A 28 44.36 11.82 -20.42
CA GLY A 28 43.94 13.02 -19.69
C GLY A 28 42.55 13.54 -20.08
N VAL A 29 41.74 12.72 -20.76
CA VAL A 29 40.35 13.05 -21.09
C VAL A 29 39.47 12.76 -19.88
N THR A 30 38.43 13.57 -19.67
CA THR A 30 37.42 13.35 -18.63
C THR A 30 36.16 12.77 -19.25
N GLY A 31 35.73 11.60 -18.74
CA GLY A 31 34.43 11.00 -19.05
C GLY A 31 33.45 11.22 -17.90
N SER A 32 32.16 11.28 -18.23
CA SER A 32 31.06 11.45 -17.28
C SER A 32 29.92 10.49 -17.60
N PHE A 33 29.42 9.80 -16.57
CA PHE A 33 28.30 8.87 -16.69
C PHE A 33 27.04 9.48 -16.07
N ASP A 34 25.97 9.55 -16.86
CA ASP A 34 24.64 9.97 -16.42
C ASP A 34 23.88 8.76 -15.86
N THR A 35 23.78 8.69 -14.54
CA THR A 35 23.07 7.61 -13.82
C THR A 35 21.54 7.70 -13.94
N MET A 36 20.99 8.84 -14.35
CA MET A 36 19.56 9.03 -14.56
C MET A 36 19.13 8.37 -15.87
N ASN A 37 19.83 8.69 -16.96
CA ASN A 37 19.54 8.17 -18.30
C ASN A 37 20.32 6.90 -18.64
N TRP A 38 21.23 6.46 -17.76
CA TRP A 38 22.12 5.32 -17.95
C TRP A 38 23.00 5.44 -19.19
N THR A 39 23.57 6.64 -19.39
CA THR A 39 24.32 7.01 -20.60
C THR A 39 25.69 7.58 -20.27
N PHE A 40 26.70 7.18 -21.05
CA PHE A 40 28.06 7.72 -20.94
C PHE A 40 28.29 8.89 -21.90
N SER A 41 29.06 9.88 -21.46
CA SER A 41 29.46 11.07 -22.22
C SER A 41 30.92 11.43 -21.96
N ARG A 42 31.58 12.13 -22.90
CA ARG A 42 32.97 12.61 -22.74
C ARG A 42 33.16 13.99 -23.36
N ASN A 43 34.08 14.77 -22.80
CA ASN A 43 34.20 16.19 -23.13
C ASN A 43 35.16 16.54 -24.29
N ASP A 44 35.95 15.60 -24.82
CA ASP A 44 36.94 15.94 -25.85
C ASP A 44 37.06 14.89 -26.96
N ARG A 45 37.17 15.34 -28.22
CA ARG A 45 37.11 14.49 -29.45
C ARG A 45 38.43 14.40 -30.22
N GLU A 46 39.48 15.12 -29.81
CA GLU A 46 40.71 15.27 -30.61
C GLU A 46 41.85 14.28 -30.27
N LYS A 47 41.67 13.39 -29.28
CA LYS A 47 42.67 12.37 -28.91
C LYS A 47 42.11 10.95 -29.03
N GLN A 48 42.95 10.01 -29.46
CA GLN A 48 42.64 8.58 -29.41
C GLN A 48 42.58 8.14 -27.94
N THR A 49 41.38 8.01 -27.40
CA THR A 49 41.13 7.76 -25.96
C THR A 49 40.33 6.47 -25.75
N SER A 50 40.77 5.65 -24.79
CA SER A 50 40.00 4.55 -24.21
C SER A 50 39.39 5.02 -22.89
N CYS A 51 38.15 4.65 -22.60
CA CYS A 51 37.51 4.92 -21.32
C CYS A 51 36.87 3.63 -20.79
N ASP A 52 37.17 3.31 -19.54
CA ASP A 52 36.59 2.21 -18.80
C ASP A 52 35.54 2.78 -17.82
N VAL A 53 34.33 2.21 -17.85
CA VAL A 53 33.22 2.60 -16.97
C VAL A 53 33.00 1.46 -16.00
N TYR A 54 33.19 1.73 -14.71
CA TYR A 54 33.09 0.73 -13.66
C TYR A 54 31.72 0.81 -12.98
N PHE A 55 31.15 -0.37 -12.74
CA PHE A 55 29.89 -0.55 -12.02
C PHE A 55 30.12 -1.49 -10.85
N LYS A 56 29.44 -1.22 -9.74
CA LYS A 56 29.38 -2.14 -8.59
C LYS A 56 28.03 -2.84 -8.61
N LYS A 57 28.04 -4.17 -8.51
CA LYS A 57 26.80 -4.95 -8.34
C LYS A 57 26.19 -4.59 -7.00
N VAL A 58 24.94 -4.17 -7.00
CA VAL A 58 24.15 -3.96 -5.79
C VAL A 58 23.82 -5.35 -5.26
N ASN A 59 24.61 -5.84 -4.31
CA ASN A 59 24.26 -7.04 -3.57
C ASN A 59 23.24 -6.62 -2.49
N GLU A 60 22.16 -7.39 -2.33
CA GLU A 60 20.98 -7.08 -1.50
C GLU A 60 21.25 -6.74 -0.02
N ASP A 61 22.48 -6.78 0.49
CA ASP A 61 22.74 -6.81 1.93
C ASP A 61 23.59 -5.68 2.54
N ASN A 62 24.17 -4.71 1.81
CA ASN A 62 25.25 -3.89 2.43
C ASN A 62 25.27 -2.37 2.20
N GLU A 63 24.37 -1.77 1.43
CA GLU A 63 24.38 -0.31 1.20
C GLU A 63 22.98 0.30 1.23
N ILE A 64 22.73 1.26 2.13
CA ILE A 64 21.49 2.03 2.19
C ILE A 64 21.70 3.41 1.57
N TYR A 65 20.81 3.80 0.66
CA TYR A 65 20.84 5.11 0.01
C TYR A 65 19.71 6.02 0.52
N TYR A 66 20.05 7.24 0.94
CA TYR A 66 19.10 8.28 1.35
C TYR A 66 19.20 9.46 0.39
N LYS A 67 18.22 9.65 -0.50
CA LYS A 67 18.23 10.71 -1.51
C LYS A 67 17.08 11.69 -1.29
N ILE A 68 17.38 12.96 -1.02
CA ILE A 68 16.37 14.03 -0.95
C ILE A 68 16.41 14.84 -2.24
N MET A 69 15.30 14.88 -2.97
CA MET A 69 15.16 15.65 -4.22
C MET A 69 14.21 16.83 -4.03
N GLY A 70 14.75 18.06 -4.05
CA GLY A 70 13.97 19.29 -4.19
C GLY A 70 13.67 20.04 -2.89
N ASN A 71 13.25 21.30 -3.06
CA ASN A 71 13.27 22.36 -2.05
C ASN A 71 12.10 22.33 -1.05
N ASN A 72 11.35 21.23 -0.95
CA ASN A 72 10.34 21.00 0.09
C ASN A 72 9.93 19.52 0.08
N GLU A 73 10.12 18.87 1.22
CA GLU A 73 9.54 17.61 1.71
C GLU A 73 9.31 16.49 0.68
N THR A 74 10.26 15.56 0.61
CA THR A 74 10.04 14.10 0.56
C THR A 74 11.38 13.42 0.76
N SER A 75 11.66 13.01 1.99
CA SER A 75 12.76 12.10 2.29
C SER A 75 12.45 10.75 1.65
N LYS A 76 13.07 10.43 0.50
CA LYS A 76 13.17 9.03 0.05
C LYS A 76 14.24 8.36 0.90
N ILE A 77 13.80 7.79 2.01
CA ILE A 77 14.54 6.76 2.72
C ILE A 77 14.33 5.47 1.91
N SER A 78 15.36 4.92 1.28
CA SER A 78 15.27 3.50 0.91
C SER A 78 15.43 2.71 2.22
N LYS A 79 14.39 1.96 2.63
CA LYS A 79 14.41 1.16 3.87
C LYS A 79 15.09 -0.20 3.68
N ASN A 80 16.06 -0.34 2.78
CA ASN A 80 16.90 -1.55 2.68
C ASN A 80 17.96 -1.55 3.78
N LYS A 81 17.57 -1.26 5.02
CA LYS A 81 18.48 -1.28 6.17
C LYS A 81 18.61 -2.69 6.71
N PRO A 82 19.82 -3.17 7.02
CA PRO A 82 19.96 -4.44 7.69
C PRO A 82 19.26 -4.41 9.07
N ASP A 83 18.72 -5.56 9.49
CA ASP A 83 18.28 -5.71 10.88
C ASP A 83 19.47 -5.51 11.82
N ASN A 84 19.28 -4.81 12.94
CA ASN A 84 20.27 -4.83 14.02
C ASN A 84 20.17 -6.15 14.82
N ASN A 85 20.63 -7.23 14.18
CA ASN A 85 20.71 -8.58 14.73
C ASN A 85 22.15 -8.94 15.14
N GLY A 86 23.06 -7.96 15.15
CA GLY A 86 24.48 -8.14 15.43
C GLY A 86 25.34 -8.58 14.23
N LEU A 87 24.75 -8.95 13.07
CA LEU A 87 25.52 -9.36 11.88
C LEU A 87 26.17 -8.18 11.17
N TYR A 88 25.53 -7.02 11.28
CA TYR A 88 25.92 -5.79 10.60
C TYR A 88 26.44 -4.80 11.63
N ARG A 89 27.57 -4.17 11.32
CA ARG A 89 28.08 -3.02 12.05
C ARG A 89 28.02 -1.79 11.18
N TYR A 90 27.62 -0.68 11.79
CA TYR A 90 27.78 0.62 11.17
C TYR A 90 29.26 0.89 10.91
N ARG A 91 29.60 1.26 9.67
CA ARG A 91 30.97 1.57 9.27
C ARG A 91 31.18 3.07 9.21
N ASN A 92 30.41 3.74 8.35
CA ASN A 92 30.44 5.20 8.22
C ASN A 92 29.19 5.72 7.51
N ILE A 93 28.94 7.01 7.70
CA ILE A 93 28.01 7.80 6.89
C ILE A 93 28.82 8.74 6.00
N SER A 94 28.45 8.82 4.73
CA SER A 94 28.96 9.82 3.80
C SER A 94 27.78 10.65 3.29
N CYS A 95 27.82 11.96 3.52
CA CYS A 95 26.76 12.87 3.08
C CYS A 95 27.30 13.98 2.17
N SER A 96 26.46 14.45 1.26
CA SER A 96 26.67 15.64 0.44
C SER A 96 25.48 16.59 0.60
N ASN A 97 25.76 17.89 0.71
CA ASN A 97 24.75 18.95 0.89
C ASN A 97 23.88 18.77 2.14
N VAL A 98 24.45 18.19 3.22
CA VAL A 98 23.80 18.02 4.53
C VAL A 98 24.58 18.81 5.57
N LYS A 99 23.88 19.59 6.38
CA LYS A 99 24.45 20.39 7.46
C LYS A 99 24.34 19.68 8.81
N ASP A 100 23.24 18.98 9.04
CA ASP A 100 23.00 18.23 10.27
C ASP A 100 22.25 16.92 10.01
N TYR A 101 22.66 15.86 10.70
CA TYR A 101 22.05 14.53 10.66
C TYR A 101 22.25 13.81 11.99
N SER A 102 21.40 12.82 12.27
CA SER A 102 21.54 11.90 13.40
C SER A 102 21.47 10.46 12.93
N PHE A 103 22.27 9.59 13.55
CA PHE A 103 22.25 8.14 13.35
C PHE A 103 22.19 7.45 14.70
N ASP A 104 21.25 6.52 14.86
CA ASP A 104 21.15 5.66 16.03
C ASP A 104 21.86 4.33 15.75
N GLU A 105 23.01 4.11 16.38
CA GLU A 105 23.80 2.89 16.22
C GLU A 105 23.12 1.64 16.81
N THR A 106 22.08 1.81 17.62
CA THR A 106 21.29 0.73 18.25
C THR A 106 20.09 0.34 17.40
N THR A 107 19.49 1.25 16.65
CA THR A 107 18.33 0.94 15.79
C THR A 107 18.66 0.97 14.30
N PHE A 108 19.85 1.43 13.94
CA PHE A 108 20.28 1.80 12.58
C PHE A 108 19.37 2.82 11.92
N ASP A 109 18.67 3.63 12.72
CA ASP A 109 17.82 4.68 12.20
C ASP A 109 18.66 5.91 11.85
N PHE A 110 18.54 6.34 10.60
CA PHE A 110 19.22 7.51 10.07
C PHE A 110 18.21 8.62 9.77
N LYS A 111 18.52 9.83 10.22
CA LYS A 111 17.69 11.01 10.02
C LYS A 111 18.54 12.19 9.58
N ILE A 112 18.10 12.90 8.55
CA ILE A 112 18.67 14.18 8.14
C ILE A 112 17.88 15.28 8.84
N ASN A 113 18.57 16.15 9.58
CA ASN A 113 17.95 17.20 10.38
C ASN A 113 17.99 18.56 9.66
N GLU A 114 19.10 18.89 8.98
CA GLU A 114 19.24 20.11 8.20
C GLU A 114 20.07 19.86 6.94
N TYR A 115 19.62 20.37 5.78
CA TYR A 115 20.26 20.11 4.50
C TYR A 115 20.08 21.26 3.50
N GLU A 116 20.91 21.24 2.45
CA GLU A 116 20.83 22.12 1.28
C GLU A 116 20.24 21.37 0.07
N LYS A 117 20.05 22.05 -1.06
CA LYS A 117 19.42 21.42 -2.25
C LYS A 117 20.19 20.18 -2.73
N ASN A 118 19.45 19.12 -3.08
CA ASN A 118 19.99 17.84 -3.58
C ASN A 118 20.89 17.11 -2.57
N ALA A 119 20.41 16.96 -1.34
CA ALA A 119 21.10 16.20 -0.31
C ALA A 119 21.07 14.69 -0.58
N LEU A 120 22.22 14.05 -0.35
CA LEU A 120 22.41 12.61 -0.48
C LEU A 120 23.25 12.13 0.69
N CYS A 121 22.80 11.09 1.38
CA CYS A 121 23.59 10.37 2.36
C CYS A 121 23.64 8.89 2.02
N VAL A 122 24.79 8.29 2.26
CA VAL A 122 25.06 6.86 2.13
C VAL A 122 25.47 6.37 3.50
N VAL A 123 24.73 5.39 4.02
CA VAL A 123 25.07 4.70 5.27
C VAL A 123 25.69 3.36 4.88
N ASN A 124 26.96 3.19 5.20
CA ASN A 124 27.70 1.97 4.90
C ASN A 124 27.69 1.06 6.12
N PHE A 125 27.30 -0.19 5.91
CA PHE A 125 27.40 -1.25 6.90
C PHE A 125 28.51 -2.21 6.48
N GLU A 126 29.14 -2.83 7.45
CA GLU A 126 30.03 -3.95 7.23
C GLU A 126 29.49 -5.18 7.94
N THR A 127 29.57 -6.33 7.28
CA THR A 127 29.28 -7.61 7.91
C THR A 127 30.50 -8.04 8.70
N ASP A 128 30.33 -8.23 9.99
CA ASP A 128 31.41 -8.68 10.87
C ASP A 128 31.56 -10.21 10.75
N ILE A 129 32.09 -10.68 9.62
CA ILE A 129 32.34 -12.12 9.35
C ILE A 129 33.39 -12.71 10.32
N THR A 130 33.99 -11.88 11.18
CA THR A 130 35.03 -12.24 12.14
C THR A 130 34.53 -12.58 13.55
N LEU A 131 33.23 -12.45 13.86
CA LEU A 131 32.67 -13.13 15.04
C LEU A 131 32.83 -14.64 14.81
N GLU A 132 33.56 -15.31 15.70
CA GLU A 132 33.98 -16.69 15.49
C GLU A 132 32.80 -17.57 15.07
N ASN A 133 33.07 -18.51 14.18
CA ASN A 133 32.11 -19.48 13.66
C ASN A 133 31.33 -20.24 14.76
N SER A 134 31.70 -20.09 16.04
CA SER A 134 31.06 -20.65 17.22
C SER A 134 29.79 -19.94 17.70
N ASP A 135 29.52 -18.69 17.31
CA ASP A 135 28.33 -17.93 17.77
C ASP A 135 27.28 -17.72 16.67
N ARG A 136 27.45 -18.40 15.52
CA ARG A 136 26.57 -18.36 14.36
C ARG A 136 25.68 -19.60 14.35
N PHE A 137 24.38 -19.38 14.41
CA PHE A 137 23.40 -20.45 14.41
C PHE A 137 22.38 -20.26 13.30
N THR A 138 22.05 -21.35 12.62
CA THR A 138 20.99 -21.39 11.62
C THR A 138 19.66 -21.62 12.32
N VAL A 139 18.71 -20.74 12.06
CA VAL A 139 17.32 -20.85 12.51
C VAL A 139 16.50 -21.31 11.32
N TYR A 140 15.97 -22.52 11.39
CA TYR A 140 15.08 -23.09 10.38
C TYR A 140 13.61 -22.78 10.71
N PHE A 141 12.81 -22.54 9.68
CA PHE A 141 11.39 -22.23 9.78
C PHE A 141 10.56 -23.38 9.22
N ASP A 142 9.85 -24.07 10.10
CA ASP A 142 8.95 -25.16 9.75
C ASP A 142 7.49 -24.69 9.84
N PRO A 143 6.81 -24.47 8.70
CA PRO A 143 5.47 -23.91 8.68
C PRO A 143 4.40 -24.89 9.19
N GLN A 144 4.75 -26.11 9.63
CA GLN A 144 3.83 -27.05 10.27
C GLN A 144 2.54 -27.30 9.46
N GLY A 145 2.70 -27.62 8.18
CA GLY A 145 1.58 -27.84 7.24
C GLY A 145 1.20 -26.61 6.41
N GLY A 146 1.64 -25.41 6.81
CA GLY A 146 1.59 -24.21 5.97
C GLY A 146 2.70 -24.13 4.92
N ALA A 147 2.82 -22.99 4.27
CA ALA A 147 3.86 -22.62 3.32
C ALA A 147 4.62 -21.37 3.78
N VAL A 148 5.94 -21.33 3.63
CA VAL A 148 6.80 -20.18 3.98
C VAL A 148 7.81 -19.93 2.86
N LYS A 149 8.09 -18.67 2.53
CA LYS A 149 9.01 -18.31 1.42
C LYS A 149 10.48 -18.46 1.83
N THR A 150 10.81 -18.10 3.06
CA THR A 150 12.17 -18.16 3.62
C THR A 150 12.22 -19.26 4.67
N HIS A 151 12.92 -20.34 4.37
CA HIS A 151 12.97 -21.54 5.23
C HIS A 151 14.08 -21.51 6.29
N SER A 152 15.01 -20.56 6.21
CA SER A 152 16.07 -20.42 7.20
C SER A 152 16.65 -19.02 7.23
N LYS A 153 17.25 -18.65 8.36
CA LYS A 153 18.12 -17.46 8.48
C LYS A 153 19.30 -17.74 9.41
N ILE A 154 20.29 -16.85 9.37
CA ILE A 154 21.38 -16.83 10.36
C ILE A 154 20.99 -15.93 11.53
N ALA A 155 21.26 -16.40 12.75
CA ALA A 155 21.15 -15.66 13.99
C ALA A 155 22.50 -15.70 14.72
N LEU A 156 22.85 -14.61 15.41
CA LEU A 156 24.07 -14.50 16.19
C LEU A 156 23.77 -14.48 17.68
N LYS A 157 24.49 -15.29 18.44
CA LYS A 157 24.36 -15.33 19.91
C LYS A 157 24.59 -13.94 20.52
N GLY A 158 23.72 -13.55 21.46
CA GLY A 158 23.72 -12.22 22.08
C GLY A 158 23.14 -11.09 21.21
N GLY A 159 22.84 -11.36 19.94
CA GLY A 159 22.07 -10.47 19.07
C GLY A 159 20.56 -10.65 19.24
N ARG A 160 19.77 -10.00 18.39
CA ARG A 160 18.32 -10.22 18.29
C ARG A 160 17.98 -11.09 17.09
N TYR A 161 16.86 -11.80 17.16
CA TYR A 161 16.39 -12.60 16.02
C TYR A 161 16.09 -11.76 14.77
N GLY A 162 15.70 -10.49 14.91
CA GLY A 162 15.38 -9.63 13.77
C GLY A 162 14.15 -10.13 12.99
N SER A 163 13.92 -9.63 11.78
CA SER A 163 12.75 -9.93 10.97
C SER A 163 12.58 -11.44 10.76
N LEU A 164 11.40 -11.98 11.07
CA LEU A 164 11.05 -13.39 10.90
C LEU A 164 10.08 -13.53 9.71
N PRO A 165 10.15 -14.61 8.93
CA PRO A 165 9.24 -14.82 7.81
C PRO A 165 7.82 -15.14 8.29
N THR A 166 6.81 -14.68 7.57
CA THR A 166 5.41 -15.01 7.87
C THR A 166 4.95 -16.17 6.97
N PRO A 167 4.60 -17.34 7.55
CA PRO A 167 4.04 -18.46 6.79
C PRO A 167 2.55 -18.25 6.51
N THR A 168 1.98 -19.07 5.62
CA THR A 168 0.54 -19.09 5.31
C THR A 168 -0.01 -20.51 5.43
N PHE A 169 -1.20 -20.69 5.99
CA PHE A 169 -1.86 -22.00 6.06
C PHE A 169 -3.38 -21.82 5.89
N ALA A 170 -3.98 -22.48 4.89
CA ALA A 170 -5.39 -22.31 4.58
C ALA A 170 -6.28 -22.66 5.79
N ASN A 171 -7.28 -21.81 6.07
CA ASN A 171 -8.22 -21.94 7.19
C ASN A 171 -7.55 -21.94 8.58
N HIS A 172 -6.33 -21.41 8.69
CA HIS A 172 -5.59 -21.31 9.95
C HIS A 172 -4.96 -19.92 10.09
N ILE A 173 -4.84 -19.46 11.34
CA ILE A 173 -4.25 -18.17 11.72
C ILE A 173 -2.85 -18.44 12.26
N PHE A 174 -1.84 -17.72 11.76
CA PHE A 174 -0.47 -17.86 12.24
C PHE A 174 -0.31 -17.18 13.60
N LEU A 175 -0.06 -17.95 14.65
CA LEU A 175 0.07 -17.43 16.02
C LEU A 175 1.48 -16.97 16.36
N GLY A 176 2.48 -17.40 15.60
CA GLY A 176 3.89 -17.09 15.86
C GLY A 176 4.82 -18.28 15.65
N TRP A 177 6.12 -18.03 15.84
CA TRP A 177 7.18 -19.03 15.76
C TRP A 177 7.53 -19.54 17.15
N PHE A 178 7.54 -20.85 17.34
CA PHE A 178 7.77 -21.47 18.64
C PHE A 178 8.94 -22.46 18.59
N THR A 179 9.69 -22.53 19.68
CA THR A 179 10.66 -23.61 19.90
C THR A 179 9.94 -24.95 20.13
N ASP A 180 10.66 -26.06 20.03
CA ASP A 180 10.13 -27.41 20.34
C ASP A 180 9.58 -27.52 21.78
N ALA A 181 10.12 -26.71 22.70
CA ALA A 181 9.66 -26.61 24.08
C ALA A 181 8.39 -25.74 24.25
N GLY A 182 7.84 -25.18 23.17
CA GLY A 182 6.64 -24.34 23.18
C GLY A 182 6.87 -22.89 23.63
N THR A 183 8.11 -22.41 23.64
CA THR A 183 8.43 -20.99 23.91
C THR A 183 8.37 -20.18 22.62
N GLU A 184 7.63 -19.07 22.61
CA GLU A 184 7.49 -18.15 21.47
C GLU A 184 8.80 -17.37 21.23
N ILE A 185 9.15 -17.21 19.95
CA ILE A 185 10.27 -16.40 19.47
C ILE A 185 9.76 -15.31 18.53
N THR A 186 10.06 -14.08 18.89
CA THR A 186 9.75 -12.83 18.18
C THR A 186 11.03 -12.18 17.66
N ASN A 187 10.89 -11.18 16.79
CA ASN A 187 12.01 -10.39 16.27
C ASN A 187 12.85 -9.68 17.34
N THR A 188 12.27 -9.40 18.51
CA THR A 188 12.92 -8.66 19.60
C THR A 188 13.65 -9.54 20.62
N ASN A 189 13.40 -10.85 20.61
CA ASN A 189 14.06 -11.77 21.55
C ASN A 189 15.57 -11.81 21.31
N GLU A 190 16.33 -11.89 22.41
CA GLU A 190 17.76 -12.15 22.37
C GLU A 190 18.02 -13.60 21.92
N VAL A 191 19.02 -13.78 21.08
CA VAL A 191 19.47 -15.08 20.58
C VAL A 191 20.35 -15.70 21.64
N THR A 192 19.78 -16.61 22.44
CA THR A 192 20.47 -17.31 23.54
C THR A 192 20.78 -18.77 23.22
N ILE A 193 20.58 -19.17 21.96
CA ILE A 193 20.82 -20.54 21.49
C ILE A 193 22.32 -20.86 21.42
N ASP A 194 22.64 -22.14 21.60
CA ASP A 194 24.01 -22.69 21.57
C ASP A 194 24.22 -23.68 20.41
N SER A 195 23.21 -23.85 19.56
CA SER A 195 23.23 -24.68 18.36
C SER A 195 22.18 -24.19 17.36
N ASP A 196 22.23 -24.68 16.12
CA ASP A 196 21.14 -24.52 15.17
C ASP A 196 19.82 -24.99 15.79
N ILE A 197 18.74 -24.26 15.49
CA ILE A 197 17.40 -24.58 15.97
C ILE A 197 16.40 -24.58 14.83
N LYS A 198 15.28 -25.26 15.07
CA LYS A 198 14.09 -25.16 14.23
C LYS A 198 12.99 -24.49 15.04
N LEU A 199 12.34 -23.51 14.44
CA LEU A 199 11.12 -22.90 14.93
C LEU A 199 9.94 -23.47 14.15
N TYR A 200 8.85 -23.69 14.88
CA TYR A 200 7.64 -24.31 14.40
C TYR A 200 6.53 -23.26 14.39
N ALA A 201 5.85 -23.15 13.27
CA ALA A 201 4.68 -22.29 13.18
C ALA A 201 3.57 -22.88 14.04
N HIS A 202 3.05 -22.09 14.99
CA HIS A 202 1.82 -22.43 15.67
C HIS A 202 0.65 -21.77 14.96
N TRP A 203 -0.46 -22.49 14.96
CA TRP A 203 -1.66 -22.13 14.24
C TRP A 203 -2.86 -22.22 15.18
N SER A 204 -3.83 -21.32 15.03
CA SER A 204 -5.20 -21.58 15.47
C SER A 204 -6.08 -21.87 14.25
N GLU A 205 -7.15 -22.63 14.45
CA GLU A 205 -8.18 -22.78 13.43
C GLU A 205 -8.83 -21.41 13.18
N ALA A 206 -8.93 -21.01 11.91
CA ALA A 206 -9.74 -19.86 11.56
C ALA A 206 -11.20 -20.18 11.90
N PRO A 207 -11.94 -19.28 12.58
CA PRO A 207 -13.32 -19.53 12.97
C PRO A 207 -14.15 -19.97 11.77
N GLN A 208 -14.71 -21.18 11.83
CA GLN A 208 -15.71 -21.63 10.86
C GLN A 208 -16.96 -20.79 11.10
N VAL A 209 -17.32 -19.96 10.13
CA VAL A 209 -18.42 -18.99 10.23
C VAL A 209 -19.76 -19.74 10.24
N ASP A 210 -20.22 -20.17 11.42
CA ASP A 210 -21.61 -20.59 11.61
C ASP A 210 -22.14 -20.47 13.07
N VAL A 211 -21.56 -19.60 13.91
CA VAL A 211 -22.06 -19.36 15.29
C VAL A 211 -21.88 -17.89 15.70
N THR A 212 -22.55 -16.93 15.05
CA THR A 212 -22.27 -15.52 15.39
C THR A 212 -23.44 -14.54 15.34
N LEU A 213 -24.70 -14.96 15.24
CA LEU A 213 -25.78 -13.95 15.27
C LEU A 213 -26.19 -13.51 16.69
N HIS A 214 -26.16 -14.41 17.68
CA HIS A 214 -26.58 -14.07 19.05
C HIS A 214 -25.43 -13.60 19.95
N ALA A 215 -24.18 -13.89 19.58
CA ALA A 215 -22.99 -13.49 20.33
C ALA A 215 -22.45 -12.10 19.91
N LEU A 216 -22.42 -11.76 18.61
CA LEU A 216 -21.92 -10.44 18.17
C LEU A 216 -22.81 -9.29 18.65
N ASN A 217 -24.15 -9.42 18.55
CA ASN A 217 -25.09 -8.40 19.04
C ASN A 217 -24.96 -8.15 20.55
N LYS A 218 -24.55 -9.16 21.32
CA LYS A 218 -24.42 -9.08 22.79
C LYS A 218 -23.05 -8.58 23.24
N ILE A 219 -22.02 -8.72 22.39
CA ILE A 219 -20.64 -8.27 22.68
C ILE A 219 -20.42 -6.81 22.27
N LEU A 220 -21.03 -6.34 21.18
CA LEU A 220 -20.76 -5.00 20.64
C LEU A 220 -21.79 -3.92 21.04
N GLY A 221 -22.98 -4.30 21.53
CA GLY A 221 -24.01 -3.33 21.91
C GLY A 221 -24.47 -2.41 20.78
N THR A 222 -24.24 -2.79 19.52
CA THR A 222 -24.53 -2.01 18.32
C THR A 222 -25.49 -2.76 17.38
N ASP A 223 -26.47 -2.04 16.83
CA ASP A 223 -27.37 -2.54 15.78
C ASP A 223 -26.61 -2.61 14.44
N LEU A 224 -25.80 -3.65 14.25
CA LEU A 224 -25.08 -3.86 12.99
C LEU A 224 -26.06 -4.17 11.84
N ILE A 225 -25.73 -3.68 10.65
CA ILE A 225 -26.49 -3.95 9.43
C ILE A 225 -25.90 -5.19 8.75
N GLN A 226 -26.71 -6.23 8.57
CA GLN A 226 -26.30 -7.45 7.87
C GLN A 226 -26.50 -7.29 6.36
N SER A 227 -25.52 -7.70 5.56
CA SER A 227 -25.64 -7.80 4.10
C SER A 227 -24.73 -8.89 3.54
N ILE A 228 -24.64 -9.01 2.21
CA ILE A 228 -23.81 -10.00 1.52
C ILE A 228 -22.79 -9.27 0.64
N ASP A 229 -21.51 -9.62 0.76
CA ASP A 229 -20.44 -9.24 -0.16
C ASP A 229 -19.88 -10.44 -0.95
N ASP A 230 -18.82 -10.22 -1.72
CA ASP A 230 -18.17 -11.25 -2.55
C ASP A 230 -17.61 -12.46 -1.78
N TYR A 231 -17.48 -12.34 -0.46
CA TYR A 231 -16.94 -13.37 0.43
C TYR A 231 -18.02 -14.02 1.31
N GLY A 232 -19.23 -13.47 1.34
CA GLY A 232 -20.36 -14.04 2.07
C GLY A 232 -21.07 -13.02 2.95
N THR A 233 -21.52 -13.46 4.13
CA THR A 233 -22.29 -12.62 5.06
C THR A 233 -21.40 -11.61 5.76
N SER A 234 -21.71 -10.32 5.59
CA SER A 234 -20.96 -9.20 6.16
C SER A 234 -21.81 -8.39 7.14
N TYR A 235 -21.13 -7.70 8.06
CA TYR A 235 -21.75 -6.92 9.13
C TYR A 235 -21.20 -5.50 9.14
N TYR A 236 -22.08 -4.51 8.94
CA TYR A 236 -21.72 -3.11 8.79
C TYR A 236 -22.07 -2.31 10.03
N PHE A 237 -21.20 -1.35 10.36
CA PHE A 237 -21.43 -0.37 11.40
C PHE A 237 -22.24 0.80 10.81
N PRO A 238 -23.48 1.06 11.29
CA PRO A 238 -24.24 2.23 10.87
C PRO A 238 -23.43 3.51 10.99
N SER A 239 -23.64 4.49 10.12
CA SER A 239 -22.86 5.73 10.06
C SER A 239 -22.89 6.54 11.37
N THR A 240 -23.90 6.32 12.20
CA THR A 240 -24.09 6.93 13.53
C THR A 240 -23.39 6.18 14.67
N SER A 241 -22.68 5.08 14.38
CA SER A 241 -21.96 4.29 15.39
C SER A 241 -20.96 5.15 16.16
N THR A 242 -20.85 4.92 17.47
CA THR A 242 -19.91 5.63 18.36
C THR A 242 -18.78 4.75 18.87
N ASN A 243 -18.89 3.42 18.73
CA ASN A 243 -17.96 2.44 19.29
C ASN A 243 -17.28 1.62 18.17
N ASN A 244 -16.78 2.31 17.14
CA ASN A 244 -16.12 1.68 15.98
C ASN A 244 -14.78 2.35 15.67
N TYR A 245 -14.11 2.90 16.67
CA TYR A 245 -12.76 3.44 16.54
C TYR A 245 -11.73 2.30 16.60
N ILE A 246 -10.75 2.35 15.70
CA ILE A 246 -9.58 1.46 15.74
C ILE A 246 -8.29 2.27 15.52
N LYS A 247 -7.28 1.98 16.32
CA LYS A 247 -5.93 2.51 16.17
C LYS A 247 -5.04 1.46 15.52
N TYR A 248 -4.51 1.79 14.36
CA TYR A 248 -3.63 0.92 13.59
C TYR A 248 -2.60 1.76 12.84
N ALA A 249 -1.35 1.28 12.80
CA ALA A 249 -0.21 2.00 12.22
C ALA A 249 -0.04 3.43 12.78
N ASN A 250 -0.25 3.61 14.10
CA ASN A 250 -0.27 4.92 14.78
C ASN A 250 -1.32 5.93 14.28
N LEU A 251 -2.23 5.51 13.40
CA LEU A 251 -3.32 6.30 12.85
C LEU A 251 -4.66 5.83 13.42
N TYR A 252 -5.67 6.70 13.32
CA TYR A 252 -7.03 6.40 13.72
C TYR A 252 -7.91 6.13 12.51
N TRP A 253 -8.78 5.15 12.66
CA TRP A 253 -9.66 4.65 11.62
C TRP A 253 -11.05 4.38 12.20
N ARG A 254 -12.04 4.27 11.32
CA ARG A 254 -13.37 3.78 11.66
C ARG A 254 -13.60 2.42 11.02
N ILE A 255 -14.08 1.47 11.80
CA ILE A 255 -14.54 0.18 11.29
C ILE A 255 -15.84 0.43 10.53
N ILE A 256 -15.84 0.06 9.25
CA ILE A 256 -17.01 0.16 8.38
C ILE A 256 -17.78 -1.15 8.40
N ARG A 257 -17.05 -2.27 8.27
CA ARG A 257 -17.65 -3.59 8.26
C ARG A 257 -16.66 -4.70 8.61
N ILE A 258 -17.23 -5.82 8.99
CA ILE A 258 -16.59 -7.14 8.98
C ILE A 258 -17.02 -7.80 7.67
N ASN A 259 -16.07 -8.13 6.80
CA ASN A 259 -16.29 -8.78 5.51
C ASN A 259 -16.73 -10.24 5.71
N GLY A 260 -17.26 -10.88 4.65
CA GLY A 260 -17.68 -12.29 4.70
C GLY A 260 -16.55 -13.28 4.99
N ASP A 261 -15.31 -12.90 4.68
CA ASP A 261 -14.08 -13.64 5.01
C ASP A 261 -13.55 -13.33 6.43
N GLY A 262 -14.23 -12.47 7.20
CA GLY A 262 -13.85 -12.04 8.54
C GLY A 262 -12.85 -10.87 8.60
N SER A 263 -12.34 -10.38 7.46
CA SER A 263 -11.43 -9.23 7.44
C SER A 263 -12.14 -7.93 7.84
N LEU A 264 -11.42 -7.01 8.49
CA LEU A 264 -11.98 -5.75 8.98
C LEU A 264 -11.73 -4.64 7.96
N ARG A 265 -12.80 -4.15 7.32
CA ARG A 265 -12.70 -3.01 6.40
C ARG A 265 -12.79 -1.71 7.18
N ILE A 266 -11.72 -0.93 7.11
CA ILE A 266 -11.54 0.29 7.90
C ILE A 266 -11.29 1.49 7.01
N VAL A 267 -11.87 2.64 7.37
CA VAL A 267 -11.68 3.92 6.68
C VAL A 267 -10.82 4.85 7.52
N TYR A 268 -9.86 5.52 6.89
CA TYR A 268 -8.95 6.45 7.56
C TYR A 268 -9.72 7.60 8.20
N ASP A 269 -9.35 7.96 9.43
CA ASP A 269 -10.04 8.97 10.23
C ASP A 269 -9.11 9.97 10.92
N GLY A 270 -7.82 10.03 10.54
CA GLY A 270 -6.89 11.04 11.03
C GLY A 270 -5.73 10.49 11.86
N ASP A 271 -4.88 11.41 12.33
CA ASP A 271 -3.75 11.15 13.24
C ASP A 271 -4.14 11.27 14.73
N LYS A 272 -5.40 11.66 14.98
CA LYS A 272 -6.02 11.74 16.30
C LYS A 272 -7.48 11.29 16.24
N ILE A 273 -8.10 11.19 17.41
CA ILE A 273 -9.51 10.83 17.54
C ILE A 273 -10.38 12.04 17.20
N HIS A 274 -11.47 11.78 16.46
CA HIS A 274 -12.46 12.79 16.08
C HIS A 274 -13.87 12.37 16.47
N ASP A 275 -14.70 13.37 16.77
CA ASP A 275 -16.12 13.18 17.00
C ASP A 275 -16.86 12.86 15.69
N ASN A 276 -18.00 12.17 15.79
CA ASN A 276 -18.89 12.02 14.64
C ASN A 276 -19.38 13.42 14.21
N GLY A 277 -19.41 13.66 12.90
CA GLY A 277 -19.74 14.99 12.36
C GLY A 277 -18.63 16.03 12.46
N GLU A 278 -17.47 15.72 13.04
CA GLU A 278 -16.39 16.69 13.17
C GLU A 278 -15.76 17.04 11.81
N VAL A 279 -15.70 18.33 11.51
CA VAL A 279 -15.17 18.85 10.24
C VAL A 279 -13.73 19.31 10.41
N THR A 280 -12.79 18.44 10.05
CA THR A 280 -11.35 18.73 10.08
C THR A 280 -10.63 18.19 8.85
N LYS A 281 -9.48 18.78 8.53
CA LYS A 281 -8.72 18.47 7.30
C LYS A 281 -7.86 17.20 7.41
N ASP A 282 -7.44 16.85 8.63
CA ASP A 282 -6.58 15.70 8.96
C ASP A 282 -7.25 14.33 8.75
N ARG A 283 -8.59 14.30 8.66
CA ARG A 283 -9.40 13.09 8.36
C ARG A 283 -9.38 12.69 6.88
N THR A 284 -8.50 13.30 6.10
CA THR A 284 -8.27 13.05 4.66
C THR A 284 -6.76 13.10 4.38
N ILE A 285 -6.31 12.53 3.27
CA ILE A 285 -4.89 12.54 2.89
C ILE A 285 -4.57 13.67 1.89
N GLY A 286 -5.36 14.74 1.95
CA GLY A 286 -5.37 15.81 0.96
C GLY A 286 -6.40 15.57 -0.14
N ALA A 287 -6.30 16.36 -1.21
CA ALA A 287 -7.24 16.35 -2.32
C ALA A 287 -6.53 16.03 -3.64
N SER A 288 -7.26 15.38 -4.55
CA SER A 288 -6.76 14.99 -5.85
C SER A 288 -7.88 15.11 -6.89
N VAL A 289 -7.50 15.28 -8.15
CA VAL A 289 -8.39 14.99 -9.27
C VAL A 289 -8.48 13.49 -9.45
N TRP A 290 -9.60 12.96 -9.94
CA TRP A 290 -9.67 11.55 -10.31
C TRP A 290 -8.73 11.26 -11.49
N ASN A 291 -8.79 12.12 -12.53
CA ASN A 291 -7.88 12.14 -13.68
C ASN A 291 -7.59 13.59 -14.12
N SER A 292 -6.35 13.88 -14.53
CA SER A 292 -5.94 15.24 -14.95
C SER A 292 -6.36 15.64 -16.37
N SER A 293 -6.76 14.71 -17.23
CA SER A 293 -7.30 14.98 -18.57
C SER A 293 -8.83 14.92 -18.56
N ASN A 294 -9.50 15.88 -19.21
CA ASN A 294 -10.97 16.00 -19.28
C ASN A 294 -11.65 15.04 -20.24
N SER A 295 -11.04 13.89 -20.42
CA SER A 295 -11.15 13.08 -21.60
C SER A 295 -12.60 12.70 -21.91
N ASN A 296 -13.00 13.08 -23.11
CA ASN A 296 -14.26 12.73 -23.77
C ASN A 296 -14.30 11.21 -24.04
N ASP A 297 -14.16 10.39 -23.02
CA ASP A 297 -14.13 8.94 -23.11
C ASP A 297 -14.56 8.28 -21.80
N ASN A 298 -15.42 7.27 -21.92
CA ASN A 298 -15.87 6.42 -20.83
C ASN A 298 -14.74 5.76 -20.04
N LYS A 299 -13.58 5.52 -20.67
CA LYS A 299 -12.49 4.80 -19.99
C LYS A 299 -12.08 5.42 -18.67
N TYR A 300 -12.15 6.74 -18.55
CA TYR A 300 -11.64 7.48 -17.39
C TYR A 300 -12.47 7.30 -16.11
N LEU A 301 -13.57 6.54 -16.16
CA LEU A 301 -14.43 6.18 -15.04
C LEU A 301 -13.93 4.94 -14.28
N GLY A 302 -12.61 4.76 -14.17
CA GLY A 302 -12.02 3.60 -13.51
C GLY A 302 -11.01 3.96 -12.42
N TYR A 303 -10.91 3.13 -11.37
CA TYR A 303 -9.81 3.21 -10.40
C TYR A 303 -8.47 2.99 -11.10
N MET A 304 -8.47 2.08 -12.05
CA MET A 304 -7.57 2.03 -13.20
C MET A 304 -8.43 2.06 -14.47
N TYR A 305 -7.87 2.56 -15.56
CA TYR A 305 -8.55 2.68 -16.85
C TYR A 305 -7.69 2.18 -17.99
N GLY A 306 -8.26 2.08 -19.18
CA GLY A 306 -7.47 1.85 -20.39
C GLY A 306 -8.26 2.18 -21.67
N TYR A 307 -7.70 2.12 -22.87
CA TYR A 307 -6.31 1.82 -23.20
C TYR A 307 -5.41 3.04 -22.89
N GLU A 308 -4.15 2.98 -23.34
CA GLU A 308 -3.11 4.00 -23.21
C GLU A 308 -3.63 5.44 -23.15
N ASN A 309 -3.09 6.22 -22.21
CA ASN A 309 -3.54 7.58 -21.97
C ASN A 309 -3.44 8.44 -23.26
N GLY A 310 -4.50 9.21 -23.55
CA GLY A 310 -4.59 10.01 -24.77
C GLY A 310 -5.13 9.29 -26.01
N ILE A 311 -5.26 7.96 -25.99
CA ILE A 311 -5.86 7.19 -27.10
C ILE A 311 -7.34 6.87 -26.81
N ALA A 312 -8.26 7.26 -27.69
CA ALA A 312 -9.68 6.96 -27.52
C ALA A 312 -9.95 5.45 -27.51
N SER A 313 -10.80 4.99 -26.60
CA SER A 313 -11.29 3.63 -26.56
C SER A 313 -12.38 3.44 -27.64
N THR A 314 -12.27 2.34 -28.39
CA THR A 314 -13.20 1.97 -29.47
C THR A 314 -14.02 0.73 -29.14
N THR A 315 -13.69 0.07 -28.02
CA THR A 315 -14.42 -1.10 -27.50
C THR A 315 -14.46 -1.06 -25.98
N ARG A 316 -15.46 -1.73 -25.40
CA ARG A 316 -15.56 -1.94 -23.95
C ARG A 316 -14.30 -2.55 -23.37
N ALA A 317 -13.74 -3.58 -24.02
CA ALA A 317 -12.55 -4.28 -23.57
C ALA A 317 -11.34 -3.35 -23.46
N GLN A 318 -11.18 -2.41 -24.40
CA GLN A 318 -10.15 -1.37 -24.29
C GLN A 318 -10.41 -0.49 -23.06
N ALA A 319 -11.64 0.01 -22.91
CA ALA A 319 -12.05 0.93 -21.84
C ALA A 319 -11.74 0.38 -20.42
N ILE A 320 -11.92 -0.93 -20.22
CA ILE A 320 -11.75 -1.60 -18.91
C ILE A 320 -10.45 -2.38 -18.75
N SER A 321 -9.49 -2.22 -19.67
CA SER A 321 -8.24 -3.00 -19.64
C SER A 321 -7.34 -2.75 -18.42
N ASN A 322 -7.62 -1.72 -17.61
CA ASN A 322 -6.87 -1.36 -16.40
C ASN A 322 -5.37 -1.20 -16.62
N SER A 323 -4.97 -0.73 -17.82
CA SER A 323 -3.56 -0.56 -18.19
C SER A 323 -2.96 0.76 -17.70
N THR A 324 -3.77 1.67 -17.13
CA THR A 324 -3.33 2.98 -16.67
C THR A 324 -3.94 3.32 -15.30
N ASN A 325 -3.12 3.80 -14.37
CA ASN A 325 -3.57 4.25 -13.06
C ASN A 325 -4.32 5.58 -13.14
N SER A 326 -5.37 5.73 -12.33
CA SER A 326 -5.95 7.05 -12.05
C SER A 326 -4.99 7.90 -11.21
N ASN A 327 -5.19 9.23 -11.23
CA ASN A 327 -4.44 10.13 -10.37
C ASN A 327 -4.73 9.87 -8.88
N VAL A 328 -5.98 9.52 -8.54
CA VAL A 328 -6.35 9.19 -7.16
C VAL A 328 -5.69 7.90 -6.66
N LYS A 329 -5.54 6.87 -7.52
CA LYS A 329 -4.80 5.66 -7.18
C LYS A 329 -3.36 5.99 -6.84
N ALA A 330 -2.70 6.81 -7.66
CA ALA A 330 -1.33 7.24 -7.38
C ALA A 330 -1.20 8.01 -6.05
N THR A 331 -2.20 8.83 -5.70
CA THR A 331 -2.26 9.50 -4.39
C THR A 331 -2.38 8.50 -3.24
N LEU A 332 -3.28 7.51 -3.34
CA LEU A 332 -3.47 6.48 -2.32
C LEU A 332 -2.24 5.59 -2.15
N GLU A 333 -1.64 5.12 -3.25
CA GLU A 333 -0.48 4.22 -3.20
C GLU A 333 0.75 4.90 -2.62
N LYS A 334 0.97 6.18 -2.95
CA LYS A 334 2.00 6.98 -2.30
C LYS A 334 1.79 7.02 -0.79
N TRP A 335 0.57 7.35 -0.35
CA TRP A 335 0.24 7.45 1.07
C TRP A 335 0.35 6.09 1.78
N TYR A 336 -0.15 5.01 1.18
CA TYR A 336 -0.07 3.66 1.74
C TYR A 336 1.38 3.22 1.91
N LYS A 337 2.23 3.48 0.92
CA LYS A 337 3.65 3.18 1.02
C LYS A 337 4.28 3.89 2.22
N GLU A 338 4.07 5.20 2.32
CA GLU A 338 4.66 6.06 3.36
C GLU A 338 4.17 5.72 4.77
N ASN A 339 2.91 5.30 4.95
CA ASN A 339 2.30 5.14 6.28
C ASN A 339 2.08 3.69 6.72
N ILE A 340 2.09 2.73 5.79
CA ILE A 340 1.78 1.32 6.08
C ILE A 340 2.95 0.41 5.70
N VAL A 341 3.48 0.52 4.48
CA VAL A 341 4.56 -0.36 4.01
C VAL A 341 5.86 -0.03 4.71
N ASP A 342 6.24 1.24 4.63
CA ASP A 342 7.52 1.72 5.13
C ASP A 342 7.63 1.40 6.63
N ASP A 343 6.55 1.54 7.40
CA ASP A 343 6.54 1.25 8.84
C ASP A 343 6.24 -0.23 9.17
N SER A 344 6.36 -1.12 8.18
CA SER A 344 6.26 -2.58 8.34
C SER A 344 4.90 -3.10 8.82
N TYR A 345 3.83 -2.31 8.66
CA TYR A 345 2.47 -2.70 9.01
C TYR A 345 1.77 -3.54 7.91
N HIS A 346 2.28 -3.52 6.68
CA HIS A 346 1.64 -4.14 5.51
C HIS A 346 1.33 -5.64 5.63
N ASN A 347 2.06 -6.40 6.46
CA ASN A 347 1.79 -7.83 6.68
C ASN A 347 0.42 -8.09 7.32
N ASN A 348 -0.15 -7.06 7.93
CA ASN A 348 -1.40 -7.11 8.69
C ASN A 348 -2.60 -6.67 7.83
N VAL A 349 -2.35 -6.29 6.57
CA VAL A 349 -3.38 -5.82 5.63
C VAL A 349 -3.77 -6.95 4.69
N HIS A 350 -5.06 -7.25 4.68
CA HIS A 350 -5.69 -8.29 3.89
C HIS A 350 -5.92 -7.84 2.44
N ASP A 351 -5.66 -8.76 1.50
CA ASP A 351 -5.98 -8.57 0.09
C ASP A 351 -7.46 -8.90 -0.17
N ALA A 352 -8.32 -7.90 0.02
CA ALA A 352 -9.75 -7.99 -0.26
C ALA A 352 -10.18 -7.05 -1.39
N ILE A 353 -11.28 -7.41 -2.06
CA ILE A 353 -11.80 -6.70 -3.23
C ILE A 353 -12.11 -5.22 -2.93
N PHE A 354 -11.59 -4.35 -3.80
CA PHE A 354 -12.08 -2.99 -4.01
C PHE A 354 -12.86 -2.93 -5.32
N CYS A 355 -14.19 -2.93 -5.23
CA CYS A 355 -15.03 -2.93 -6.41
C CYS A 355 -15.17 -1.52 -6.99
N ASN A 356 -14.84 -1.39 -8.27
CA ASN A 356 -15.08 -0.16 -9.04
C ASN A 356 -16.39 -0.24 -9.84
N ASP A 357 -17.01 -1.41 -10.00
CA ASP A 357 -18.31 -1.62 -10.65
C ASP A 357 -18.64 -0.72 -11.85
N ARG A 358 -17.99 -0.96 -12.99
CA ARG A 358 -18.35 -0.33 -14.27
C ARG A 358 -19.45 -1.14 -14.98
N SER A 359 -20.38 -1.75 -14.25
CA SER A 359 -21.49 -2.46 -14.88
C SER A 359 -22.39 -1.54 -15.71
N THR A 360 -22.90 -2.05 -16.82
CA THR A 360 -23.80 -1.34 -17.76
C THR A 360 -24.95 -2.27 -18.16
N SER A 361 -26.10 -1.71 -18.51
CA SER A 361 -27.26 -2.48 -19.01
C SER A 361 -27.08 -2.97 -20.45
N ASP A 362 -26.18 -2.36 -21.22
CA ASP A 362 -25.93 -2.59 -22.65
C ASP A 362 -24.42 -2.68 -22.94
N GLU A 363 -24.02 -3.00 -24.19
CA GLU A 363 -22.61 -3.03 -24.65
C GLU A 363 -21.91 -1.64 -24.71
N TYR A 364 -22.43 -0.62 -24.04
CA TYR A 364 -21.85 0.73 -23.97
C TYR A 364 -20.68 0.84 -22.96
N GLY A 365 -20.20 2.04 -22.63
CA GLY A 365 -19.09 2.22 -21.69
C GLY A 365 -17.71 2.20 -22.35
N PHE A 366 -17.61 2.77 -23.56
CA PHE A 366 -16.37 3.08 -24.26
C PHE A 366 -16.56 4.32 -25.14
N GLY A 367 -15.46 4.98 -25.51
CA GLY A 367 -15.47 6.20 -26.32
C GLY A 367 -16.40 7.26 -25.75
N THR A 368 -17.02 8.05 -26.63
CA THR A 368 -17.94 9.13 -26.27
C THR A 368 -19.39 8.68 -26.13
N ILE A 369 -19.67 7.39 -25.94
CA ILE A 369 -21.05 6.89 -25.90
C ILE A 369 -21.66 7.23 -24.54
N PRO A 370 -22.76 8.00 -24.47
CA PRO A 370 -23.45 8.28 -23.22
C PRO A 370 -23.79 6.98 -22.49
N THR A 371 -23.34 6.85 -21.24
CA THR A 371 -23.43 5.61 -20.47
C THR A 371 -23.70 5.94 -19.00
N ARG A 372 -24.73 5.33 -18.41
CA ARG A 372 -24.90 5.30 -16.95
C ARG A 372 -24.42 3.95 -16.43
N TYR A 373 -23.64 3.97 -15.35
CA TYR A 373 -23.12 2.76 -14.73
C TYR A 373 -24.07 2.23 -13.65
N GLY A 374 -23.93 0.96 -13.29
CA GLY A 374 -24.90 0.24 -12.44
C GLY A 374 -25.20 0.95 -11.12
N ALA A 375 -24.18 1.54 -10.48
CA ALA A 375 -24.37 2.28 -9.24
C ALA A 375 -25.25 3.50 -9.40
N SER A 376 -25.07 4.25 -10.49
CA SER A 376 -25.91 5.41 -10.80
C SER A 376 -27.36 4.98 -10.95
N LEU A 377 -27.61 3.86 -11.62
CA LEU A 377 -28.96 3.35 -11.87
C LEU A 377 -29.68 2.89 -10.60
N ARG A 378 -28.96 2.35 -9.61
CA ARG A 378 -29.55 1.81 -8.37
C ARG A 378 -29.56 2.80 -7.20
N LEU A 379 -28.76 3.86 -7.25
CA LEU A 379 -28.61 4.83 -6.16
C LEU A 379 -29.10 6.24 -6.50
N LEU A 380 -29.03 6.67 -7.78
CA LEU A 380 -29.25 8.06 -8.19
C LEU A 380 -30.41 8.23 -9.19
N ASN A 381 -31.11 9.35 -9.08
CA ASN A 381 -32.02 9.86 -10.11
C ASN A 381 -31.23 10.38 -11.33
N GLU A 382 -31.91 10.69 -12.43
CA GLU A 382 -31.26 11.21 -13.65
C GLU A 382 -30.55 12.55 -13.44
N ASP A 383 -31.02 13.36 -12.49
CA ASP A 383 -30.42 14.64 -12.12
C ASP A 383 -29.19 14.50 -11.19
N GLY A 384 -28.80 13.27 -10.83
CA GLY A 384 -27.66 13.00 -9.95
C GLY A 384 -27.97 13.07 -8.45
N THR A 385 -29.22 13.31 -8.06
CA THR A 385 -29.65 13.25 -6.65
C THR A 385 -29.93 11.83 -6.19
N ALA A 386 -29.93 11.59 -4.88
CA ALA A 386 -30.24 10.27 -4.31
C ALA A 386 -31.68 9.81 -4.63
N GLN A 387 -31.84 8.53 -4.97
CA GLN A 387 -33.18 7.91 -5.05
C GLN A 387 -33.84 7.85 -3.68
N SER A 388 -35.17 7.84 -3.66
CA SER A 388 -35.95 7.67 -2.42
C SER A 388 -35.81 6.27 -1.82
N ASN A 389 -35.62 5.25 -2.65
CA ASN A 389 -35.44 3.85 -2.26
C ASN A 389 -34.20 3.27 -2.98
N PRO A 390 -33.00 3.69 -2.59
CA PRO A 390 -31.76 3.20 -3.20
C PRO A 390 -31.60 1.71 -2.90
N SER A 391 -31.01 0.96 -3.84
CA SER A 391 -30.74 -0.48 -3.69
C SER A 391 -29.24 -0.78 -3.81
N PRO A 392 -28.46 -0.61 -2.73
CA PRO A 392 -27.03 -0.88 -2.74
C PRO A 392 -26.70 -2.33 -3.14
N LEU A 393 -25.61 -2.50 -3.89
CA LEU A 393 -25.03 -3.78 -4.26
C LEU A 393 -23.57 -3.84 -3.80
N LEU A 394 -23.23 -4.83 -2.97
CA LEU A 394 -21.93 -4.93 -2.32
C LEU A 394 -21.02 -6.03 -2.90
N THR A 395 -21.53 -6.77 -3.89
CA THR A 395 -20.78 -7.75 -4.67
C THR A 395 -20.26 -7.11 -5.94
N CYS A 396 -19.08 -7.50 -6.39
CA CYS A 396 -18.49 -7.00 -7.62
C CYS A 396 -18.87 -7.86 -8.83
N THR A 397 -19.77 -7.33 -9.66
CA THR A 397 -20.31 -8.04 -10.83
C THR A 397 -19.23 -8.49 -11.83
N TYR A 398 -18.26 -7.61 -12.11
CA TYR A 398 -17.22 -7.86 -13.11
C TYR A 398 -15.87 -8.05 -12.46
N LYS A 399 -15.25 -9.20 -12.73
CA LYS A 399 -13.90 -9.51 -12.23
C LYS A 399 -12.87 -8.44 -12.60
N ALA A 400 -12.95 -7.87 -13.80
CA ALA A 400 -12.07 -6.77 -14.22
C ALA A 400 -12.18 -5.52 -13.32
N ASP A 401 -13.29 -5.33 -12.60
CA ASP A 401 -13.51 -4.22 -11.67
C ASP A 401 -13.30 -4.61 -10.21
N ALA A 402 -13.02 -5.88 -9.93
CA ALA A 402 -12.76 -6.41 -8.59
C ALA A 402 -11.26 -6.29 -8.28
N PHE A 403 -10.81 -5.10 -7.88
CA PHE A 403 -9.40 -4.81 -7.69
C PHE A 403 -8.81 -5.50 -6.46
N THR A 404 -7.72 -6.25 -6.66
CA THR A 404 -6.95 -7.01 -5.66
C THR A 404 -5.46 -6.97 -6.03
N VAL A 405 -4.58 -7.41 -5.12
CA VAL A 405 -3.13 -7.48 -5.33
C VAL A 405 -2.72 -8.83 -5.91
N LYS A 406 -3.10 -9.92 -5.25
CA LYS A 406 -2.68 -11.30 -5.59
C LYS A 406 -3.87 -12.22 -5.86
N ASP A 407 -5.04 -11.94 -5.30
CA ASP A 407 -6.24 -12.75 -5.56
C ASP A 407 -6.69 -12.58 -7.01
N THR A 408 -6.36 -13.55 -7.86
CA THR A 408 -6.85 -13.66 -9.23
C THR A 408 -7.96 -14.71 -9.36
N GLU A 409 -8.46 -15.27 -8.27
CA GLU A 409 -9.60 -16.19 -8.26
C GLU A 409 -10.90 -15.37 -8.30
N ARG A 410 -11.07 -14.48 -7.31
CA ARG A 410 -12.23 -13.58 -7.20
C ARG A 410 -11.92 -12.18 -7.75
N GLY A 411 -10.69 -11.70 -7.59
CA GLY A 411 -10.25 -10.38 -8.06
C GLY A 411 -9.46 -10.37 -9.38
N ASN A 412 -8.92 -9.20 -9.74
CA ASN A 412 -8.15 -8.97 -10.96
C ASN A 412 -6.63 -8.93 -10.79
N GLY A 413 -6.10 -8.94 -9.56
CA GLY A 413 -4.65 -8.91 -9.28
C GLY A 413 -3.91 -7.70 -9.86
N SER A 414 -4.60 -6.58 -10.10
CA SER A 414 -4.03 -5.40 -10.79
C SER A 414 -3.47 -4.34 -9.84
N LEU A 415 -3.64 -4.48 -8.53
CA LEU A 415 -3.13 -3.52 -7.54
C LEU A 415 -1.70 -3.84 -7.12
N ASP A 416 -0.91 -2.79 -6.89
CA ASP A 416 0.41 -2.93 -6.26
C ASP A 416 0.28 -3.03 -4.74
N TYR A 417 -0.74 -2.38 -4.17
CA TYR A 417 -1.03 -2.35 -2.73
C TYR A 417 -2.52 -2.58 -2.44
N PRO A 418 -2.89 -3.23 -1.32
CA PRO A 418 -4.29 -3.51 -0.96
C PRO A 418 -4.98 -2.28 -0.35
N ILE A 419 -5.05 -1.20 -1.12
CA ILE A 419 -5.68 0.08 -0.75
C ILE A 419 -6.67 0.54 -1.81
N GLY A 420 -7.78 1.10 -1.35
CA GLY A 420 -8.77 1.72 -2.21
C GLY A 420 -9.60 2.79 -1.49
N LEU A 421 -10.83 2.95 -1.97
CA LEU A 421 -11.81 3.92 -1.48
C LEU A 421 -13.10 3.18 -1.08
N LEU A 422 -13.95 3.86 -0.34
CA LEU A 422 -15.34 3.43 -0.14
C LEU A 422 -16.09 3.46 -1.49
N THR A 423 -17.00 2.51 -1.67
CA THR A 423 -18.02 2.58 -2.71
C THR A 423 -19.21 3.41 -2.23
N MET A 424 -19.96 4.00 -3.16
CA MET A 424 -21.19 4.69 -2.82
C MET A 424 -22.24 3.72 -2.25
N ASP A 425 -22.26 2.46 -2.70
CA ASP A 425 -23.12 1.42 -2.14
C ASP A 425 -22.89 1.20 -0.64
N GLU A 426 -21.63 1.12 -0.21
CA GLU A 426 -21.29 1.02 1.20
C GLU A 426 -21.80 2.22 1.99
N ILE A 427 -21.63 3.43 1.44
CA ILE A 427 -22.04 4.68 2.09
C ILE A 427 -23.57 4.73 2.23
N PHE A 428 -24.32 4.39 1.19
CA PHE A 428 -25.78 4.34 1.24
C PHE A 428 -26.30 3.28 2.22
N LEU A 429 -25.69 2.09 2.22
CA LEU A 429 -26.10 1.01 3.12
C LEU A 429 -25.99 1.42 4.59
N ILE A 430 -24.90 2.09 4.96
CA ILE A 430 -24.67 2.47 6.37
C ILE A 430 -25.39 3.76 6.77
N GLY A 431 -26.15 4.40 5.89
CA GLY A 431 -26.94 5.59 6.22
C GLY A 431 -26.26 6.93 5.88
N GLY A 432 -25.25 6.93 5.01
CA GLY A 432 -24.72 8.14 4.38
C GLY A 432 -23.77 9.00 5.24
N THR A 433 -23.55 10.22 4.77
CA THR A 433 -22.60 11.20 5.34
C THR A 433 -23.30 12.39 6.02
N GLY A 434 -24.53 12.21 6.50
CA GLY A 434 -25.33 13.26 7.12
C GLY A 434 -24.80 13.76 8.47
N GLU A 435 -25.59 14.59 9.14
CA GLU A 435 -25.28 15.05 10.51
C GLU A 435 -25.16 13.86 11.47
N GLY A 436 -24.14 13.87 12.33
CA GLY A 436 -23.87 12.77 13.27
C GLY A 436 -23.24 11.51 12.64
N SER A 437 -22.97 11.52 11.33
CA SER A 437 -22.23 10.45 10.66
C SER A 437 -20.73 10.54 10.96
N TYR A 438 -20.08 9.40 11.25
CA TYR A 438 -18.62 9.35 11.34
C TYR A 438 -17.94 9.55 9.98
N LEU A 439 -18.65 9.40 8.86
CA LEU A 439 -18.14 9.68 7.52
C LEU A 439 -18.25 11.17 7.14
N ASN A 440 -18.97 11.97 7.92
CA ASN A 440 -19.03 13.40 7.66
C ASN A 440 -17.68 14.05 8.01
N ARG A 441 -17.05 14.63 6.98
CA ARG A 441 -15.71 15.26 7.02
C ARG A 441 -15.77 16.76 6.68
N GLY A 442 -16.98 17.29 6.48
CA GLY A 442 -17.28 18.64 5.99
C GLY A 442 -16.62 19.04 4.66
N THR A 443 -16.03 18.08 3.95
CA THR A 443 -15.56 18.21 2.58
C THR A 443 -16.04 17.01 1.78
N SER A 444 -16.29 17.21 0.49
CA SER A 444 -16.61 16.11 -0.39
C SER A 444 -15.36 15.29 -0.71
N PHE A 445 -15.55 13.98 -0.83
CA PHE A 445 -14.47 13.04 -1.10
C PHE A 445 -14.85 12.04 -2.18
N TRP A 446 -13.83 11.54 -2.87
CA TRP A 446 -13.99 10.54 -3.92
C TRP A 446 -14.45 9.20 -3.35
N THR A 447 -15.37 8.55 -4.08
CA THR A 447 -15.66 7.11 -3.94
C THR A 447 -15.06 6.35 -5.11
N SER A 448 -14.89 5.03 -4.99
CA SER A 448 -14.47 4.19 -6.14
C SER A 448 -15.59 3.94 -7.15
N THR A 449 -16.73 4.62 -7.04
CA THR A 449 -17.95 4.29 -7.78
C THR A 449 -18.17 5.20 -9.00
N PRO A 450 -18.21 4.66 -10.23
CA PRO A 450 -18.57 5.37 -11.46
C PRO A 450 -20.01 5.85 -11.42
N SER A 451 -20.27 7.08 -11.88
CA SER A 451 -21.63 7.56 -12.08
C SER A 451 -22.05 7.36 -13.55
N ARG A 452 -21.52 8.21 -14.43
CA ARG A 452 -21.92 8.24 -15.84
C ARG A 452 -20.90 8.94 -16.73
N PHE A 453 -21.04 8.69 -18.02
CA PHE A 453 -20.51 9.50 -19.10
C PHE A 453 -21.68 10.15 -19.83
N ASP A 454 -21.67 11.48 -19.96
CA ASP A 454 -22.58 12.23 -20.83
C ASP A 454 -21.78 12.96 -21.93
N THR A 455 -21.30 14.16 -21.62
CA THR A 455 -20.24 14.88 -22.32
C THR A 455 -18.90 14.71 -21.60
N THR A 456 -18.93 14.49 -20.29
CA THR A 456 -17.75 14.31 -19.45
C THR A 456 -17.87 13.04 -18.61
N ALA A 457 -16.72 12.46 -18.25
CA ALA A 457 -16.65 11.32 -17.34
C ALA A 457 -16.87 11.79 -15.90
N LYS A 458 -17.83 11.18 -15.17
CA LYS A 458 -18.20 11.56 -13.80
C LYS A 458 -18.15 10.39 -12.82
N MET A 459 -17.36 10.54 -11.77
CA MET A 459 -17.31 9.62 -10.64
C MET A 459 -18.25 10.09 -9.53
N MET A 460 -18.70 9.17 -8.68
CA MET A 460 -19.49 9.53 -7.51
C MET A 460 -18.62 10.10 -6.40
N ILE A 461 -19.16 11.10 -5.70
CA ILE A 461 -18.57 11.74 -4.53
C ILE A 461 -19.55 11.67 -3.37
N ALA A 462 -19.03 11.62 -2.15
CA ALA A 462 -19.81 11.70 -0.93
C ALA A 462 -19.47 12.97 -0.14
N GLY A 463 -20.26 13.30 0.90
CA GLY A 463 -20.03 14.50 1.71
C GLY A 463 -20.52 15.82 1.09
N SER A 464 -21.41 15.76 0.10
CA SER A 464 -22.06 16.91 -0.54
C SER A 464 -23.48 16.56 -0.96
N ASP A 465 -24.33 17.57 -1.17
CA ASP A 465 -25.66 17.41 -1.75
C ASP A 465 -25.61 16.93 -3.21
N THR A 466 -24.52 17.25 -3.92
CA THR A 466 -24.23 16.71 -5.26
C THR A 466 -23.39 15.44 -5.09
N LEU A 467 -23.87 14.32 -5.64
CA LEU A 467 -23.27 12.99 -5.42
C LEU A 467 -22.38 12.51 -6.57
N GLU A 468 -22.09 13.38 -7.52
CA GLU A 468 -21.24 13.09 -8.67
C GLU A 468 -20.41 14.31 -9.07
N ALA A 469 -19.21 14.06 -9.59
CA ALA A 469 -18.31 15.11 -10.05
C ALA A 469 -17.51 14.64 -11.26
N GLU A 470 -17.15 15.59 -12.12
CA GLU A 470 -16.25 15.34 -13.24
C GLU A 470 -14.91 14.83 -12.75
N VAL A 471 -14.30 13.90 -13.49
CA VAL A 471 -13.01 13.30 -13.10
C VAL A 471 -11.88 14.32 -12.95
N THR A 472 -12.02 15.51 -13.55
CA THR A 472 -11.07 16.63 -13.45
C THR A 472 -11.31 17.56 -12.26
N SER A 473 -12.42 17.39 -11.52
CA SER A 473 -12.67 18.15 -10.29
C SER A 473 -11.76 17.68 -9.17
N THR A 474 -11.49 18.56 -8.20
CA THR A 474 -10.63 18.22 -7.06
C THR A 474 -11.50 17.89 -5.84
N HIS A 475 -11.34 16.70 -5.28
CA HIS A 475 -12.01 16.27 -4.06
C HIS A 475 -11.04 15.57 -3.10
N SER A 476 -11.42 15.51 -1.83
CA SER A 476 -10.63 14.85 -0.79
C SER A 476 -10.47 13.35 -1.08
N VAL A 477 -9.34 12.80 -0.67
CA VAL A 477 -9.04 11.37 -0.80
C VAL A 477 -9.05 10.73 0.59
N VAL A 478 -9.76 9.62 0.74
CA VAL A 478 -9.96 8.94 2.03
C VAL A 478 -9.58 7.46 1.89
N PRO A 479 -8.41 7.04 2.41
CA PRO A 479 -7.96 5.66 2.36
C PRO A 479 -8.92 4.66 2.99
N VAL A 480 -9.06 3.51 2.35
CA VAL A 480 -9.68 2.31 2.91
C VAL A 480 -8.73 1.14 2.75
N ILE A 481 -8.57 0.37 3.82
CA ILE A 481 -7.81 -0.88 3.85
C ILE A 481 -8.63 -1.97 4.54
N ASN A 482 -8.25 -3.23 4.35
CA ASN A 482 -8.84 -4.35 5.07
C ASN A 482 -7.76 -4.95 5.98
N LEU A 483 -8.02 -5.14 7.27
CA LEU A 483 -7.09 -5.85 8.16
C LEU A 483 -7.39 -7.35 8.13
N ASN A 484 -6.35 -8.18 8.30
CA ASN A 484 -6.48 -9.65 8.30
C ASN A 484 -7.63 -10.13 9.21
N PRO A 485 -8.35 -11.21 8.83
CA PRO A 485 -9.44 -11.77 9.62
C PRO A 485 -9.05 -12.12 11.06
N GLU A 486 -7.80 -12.52 11.28
CA GLU A 486 -7.25 -12.80 12.62
C GLU A 486 -7.46 -11.62 13.58
N TYR A 487 -7.35 -10.37 13.10
CA TYR A 487 -7.53 -9.18 13.92
C TYR A 487 -8.94 -9.04 14.46
N SER A 488 -9.96 -9.43 13.69
CA SER A 488 -11.36 -9.37 14.16
C SER A 488 -11.58 -10.16 15.45
N SER A 489 -10.79 -11.23 15.66
CA SER A 489 -10.90 -12.12 16.82
C SER A 489 -10.01 -11.74 18.00
N ILE A 490 -9.02 -10.86 17.80
CA ILE A 490 -8.04 -10.47 18.83
C ILE A 490 -8.04 -8.96 19.14
N LEU A 491 -9.01 -8.20 18.64
CA LEU A 491 -9.15 -6.78 18.98
C LEU A 491 -9.25 -6.61 20.51
N VAL A 492 -8.41 -5.74 21.04
CA VAL A 492 -8.46 -5.28 22.44
C VAL A 492 -9.01 -3.86 22.45
N GLY A 493 -9.86 -3.55 23.41
CA GLY A 493 -10.60 -2.28 23.49
C GLY A 493 -12.10 -2.51 23.43
N ASP A 494 -12.88 -1.43 23.53
CA ASP A 494 -14.33 -1.46 23.35
C ASP A 494 -14.80 -0.63 22.14
N GLY A 495 -13.84 -0.08 21.39
CA GLY A 495 -14.10 0.69 20.18
C GLY A 495 -14.59 2.11 20.45
N SER A 496 -14.71 2.55 21.70
CA SER A 496 -15.02 3.93 22.06
C SER A 496 -13.84 4.86 21.76
N LYS A 497 -14.05 6.17 21.93
CA LYS A 497 -12.98 7.18 21.82
C LYS A 497 -11.96 7.02 22.94
N GLU A 498 -12.42 6.69 24.14
CA GLU A 498 -11.59 6.55 25.32
C GLU A 498 -10.77 5.26 25.29
N ASN A 499 -11.27 4.23 24.59
CA ASN A 499 -10.65 2.93 24.48
C ASN A 499 -10.84 2.31 23.08
N PRO A 500 -10.21 2.90 22.03
CA PRO A 500 -10.30 2.39 20.67
C PRO A 500 -9.82 0.95 20.56
N TYR A 501 -10.33 0.22 19.58
CA TYR A 501 -9.78 -1.09 19.27
C TYR A 501 -8.31 -0.95 18.83
N PHE A 502 -7.46 -1.89 19.23
CA PHE A 502 -6.12 -2.05 18.70
C PHE A 502 -5.73 -3.52 18.63
N VAL A 503 -4.75 -3.80 17.79
CA VAL A 503 -4.16 -5.12 17.62
C VAL A 503 -3.12 -5.33 18.73
N ARG A 504 -3.24 -6.42 19.47
CA ARG A 504 -2.30 -6.79 20.54
C ARG A 504 -0.96 -7.30 19.99
#